data_AF-E0E4L9-F1
#
_entry.id   AF-E0E4L9-F1
#
_cell.length_a   1.000
_cell.length_b   1.000
_cell.length_c   1.000
_cell.angle_alpha   90.00
_cell.angle_beta   90.00
_cell.angle_gamma   90.00
#
_symmetry.space_group_name_H-M   'P 1'
#
loop_
_entity.id
_entity.type
_entity.pdbx_description
1 polymer ?
#
loop_
_entity_poly.entity_id
_entity_poly.type
_entity_poly.pdbx_seq_one_letter_code
_entity_poly.pdbx_strand_id
1 'polypeptide(L)' 'MKCKITLQERLKDLRVAHNLNLEELAKLTGISKSALGNYENDDYKEINHGNLVTLAQFYNVSTDYLLCLTEIKK' A
#
# COMPACT_ATOMS: atom_id res chain seq x y z
N MET A 1 17.73 7.95 7.94
CA MET A 1 17.69 7.39 6.57
C MET A 1 16.45 7.96 5.91
N LYS A 2 16.59 8.77 4.85
CA LYS A 2 15.43 9.26 4.10
C LYS A 2 14.98 8.12 3.21
N CYS A 3 13.82 7.53 3.46
CA CYS A 3 13.23 6.62 2.51
C CYS A 3 13.05 7.40 1.19
N LYS A 4 13.72 6.98 0.12
CA LYS A 4 13.73 7.69 -1.17
C LYS A 4 12.37 7.64 -1.89
N ILE A 5 11.42 6.88 -1.35
CA ILE A 5 10.16 6.50 -1.96
C ILE A 5 9.05 6.75 -0.94
N THR A 6 7.94 7.32 -1.42
CA THR A 6 6.75 7.59 -0.61
C THR A 6 5.95 6.30 -0.35
N LEU A 7 5.05 6.32 0.64
CA LEU A 7 4.11 5.21 0.90
C LEU A 7 3.33 4.84 -0.37
N GLN A 8 2.95 5.86 -1.14
CA GLN A 8 2.16 5.75 -2.35
C GLN A 8 2.92 5.03 -3.46
N GLU A 9 4.18 5.41 -3.68
CA GLU A 9 5.06 4.69 -4.61
C GLU A 9 5.30 3.25 -4.16
N ARG A 10 5.46 3.01 -2.85
CA ARG A 10 5.67 1.66 -2.31
C ARG A 10 4.43 0.76 -2.49
N LEU A 11 3.23 1.30 -2.30
CA LEU A 11 1.99 0.57 -2.58
C LEU A 11 1.85 0.21 -4.06
N LYS A 12 2.15 1.18 -4.93
CA LYS A 12 2.13 0.95 -6.38
C LYS A 12 3.15 -0.10 -6.80
N ASP A 13 4.37 -0.05 -6.27
CA ASP A 13 5.41 -1.03 -6.52
C ASP A 13 4.99 -2.43 -6.07
N LEU A 14 4.44 -2.58 -4.85
CA LEU A 14 3.91 -3.86 -4.36
C LEU A 14 2.80 -4.40 -5.26
N ARG A 15 1.89 -3.54 -5.72
CA ARG A 15 0.82 -3.95 -6.63
C ARG A 15 1.36 -4.42 -7.98
N VAL A 16 2.31 -3.70 -8.57
CA VAL A 16 2.96 -4.06 -9.84
C VAL A 16 3.79 -5.34 -9.70
N ALA A 17 4.53 -5.50 -8.60
CA ALA A 17 5.30 -6.71 -8.30
C ALA A 17 4.41 -7.95 -8.20
N HIS A 18 3.19 -7.80 -7.70
CA HIS A 18 2.18 -8.86 -7.65
C HIS A 18 1.37 -9.02 -8.95
N ASN A 19 1.65 -8.23 -10.00
CA ASN A 19 0.91 -8.22 -11.27
C ASN A 19 -0.61 -8.00 -11.09
N LEU A 20 -0.99 -7.17 -10.11
CA LEU A 20 -2.40 -6.90 -9.79
C LEU A 20 -2.86 -5.57 -10.38
N ASN A 21 -4.11 -5.54 -10.83
CA ASN A 21 -4.81 -4.29 -11.17
C ASN A 21 -5.52 -3.73 -9.94
N LEU A 22 -5.85 -2.44 -9.95
CA LEU A 22 -6.57 -1.80 -8.83
C LEU A 22 -7.90 -2.50 -8.51
N GLU A 23 -8.60 -3.02 -9.52
CA GLU A 23 -9.86 -3.76 -9.34
C GLU A 23 -9.65 -5.13 -8.70
N GLU A 24 -8.56 -5.82 -9.04
CA GLU A 24 -8.23 -7.12 -8.46
C GLU A 24 -7.74 -6.94 -7.03
N LEU A 25 -6.86 -5.96 -6.79
CA LEU A 25 -6.45 -5.59 -5.44
C LEU A 25 -7.65 -5.18 -4.59
N ALA A 26 -8.62 -4.47 -5.16
CA ALA A 26 -9.85 -4.09 -4.47
C ALA A 26 -10.68 -5.30 -4.04
N LYS A 27 -10.85 -6.29 -4.93
CA LYS A 27 -11.57 -7.53 -4.61
C LYS A 27 -10.85 -8.35 -3.55
N LEU A 28 -9.51 -8.42 -3.61
CA LEU A 28 -8.70 -9.22 -2.70
C LEU A 28 -8.59 -8.61 -1.30
N THR A 29 -8.42 -7.28 -1.22
CA THR A 29 -8.27 -6.55 0.05
C THR A 29 -9.61 -6.07 0.61
N GLY A 30 -10.68 -6.08 -0.19
CA GLY A 30 -11.97 -5.48 0.17
C GLY A 30 -11.98 -3.95 0.17
N ILE A 31 -10.89 -3.30 -0.23
CA ILE A 31 -10.77 -1.85 -0.31
C ILE A 31 -11.33 -1.38 -1.66
N SER A 32 -12.13 -0.32 -1.69
CA SER A 32 -12.66 0.18 -2.97
C SER A 32 -11.55 0.63 -3.93
N LYS A 33 -11.70 0.37 -5.24
CA LYS A 33 -10.69 0.78 -6.25
C LYS A 33 -10.32 2.26 -6.17
N SER A 34 -11.31 3.11 -5.89
CA SER A 34 -11.11 4.56 -5.76
C SER A 34 -10.27 4.91 -4.54
N ALA A 35 -10.41 4.15 -3.45
CA ALA A 35 -9.58 4.32 -2.26
C ALA A 35 -8.13 3.87 -2.56
N LEU A 36 -7.93 2.71 -3.19
CA LEU A 36 -6.59 2.26 -3.61
C LEU A 36 -5.93 3.24 -4.59
N GLY A 37 -6.67 3.71 -5.60
CA GLY A 37 -6.18 4.72 -6.54
C GLY A 37 -5.86 6.05 -5.86
N ASN A 38 -6.59 6.42 -4.81
CA ASN A 38 -6.24 7.59 -3.99
C ASN A 38 -4.97 7.33 -3.16
N TYR A 39 -4.78 6.13 -2.63
CA TYR A 39 -3.60 5.77 -1.83
C TYR A 39 -2.32 5.70 -2.67
N GLU A 40 -2.43 5.34 -3.94
CA GLU A 40 -1.31 5.35 -4.89
C GLU A 40 -1.06 6.72 -5.53
N ASN A 41 -1.96 7.70 -5.34
CA ASN A 41 -1.78 9.06 -5.85
C ASN A 41 -1.09 9.95 -4.83
N ASP A 42 -0.36 10.95 -5.31
CA ASP A 42 0.43 11.90 -4.50
C ASP A 42 -0.43 12.85 -3.63
N ASP A 43 -1.76 12.74 -3.76
CA ASP A 43 -2.73 13.48 -2.95
C ASP A 43 -2.73 12.86 -1.55
N TYR A 44 -2.25 13.60 -0.54
CA TYR A 44 -2.01 13.22 0.86
C TYR A 44 -3.26 12.70 1.62
N LYS A 45 -3.94 11.69 1.09
CA LYS A 45 -5.08 11.05 1.73
C LYS A 45 -4.59 10.07 2.77
N GLU A 46 -5.03 10.31 4.01
CA GLU A 46 -4.81 9.41 5.12
C GLU A 46 -5.39 8.02 4.80
N ILE A 47 -4.52 7.02 4.82
CA ILE A 47 -4.95 5.62 4.81
C ILE A 47 -5.53 5.32 6.18
N ASN A 48 -6.76 4.83 6.21
CA ASN A 48 -7.36 4.34 7.44
C ASN A 48 -6.53 3.16 7.99
N HIS A 49 -6.26 3.14 9.29
CA HIS A 49 -5.50 2.10 9.97
C HIS A 49 -6.00 0.69 9.63
N GLY A 50 -7.32 0.50 9.50
CA GLY A 50 -7.89 -0.77 9.04
C GLY A 50 -7.39 -1.21 7.66
N ASN A 51 -7.41 -0.29 6.69
CA ASN A 51 -6.95 -0.57 5.32
C ASN A 51 -5.44 -0.79 5.28
N LEU A 52 -4.67 -0.05 6.08
CA LEU A 52 -3.23 -0.23 6.21
C LEU A 52 -2.89 -1.63 6.72
N VAL A 53 -3.58 -2.10 7.75
CA VAL A 53 -3.40 -3.46 8.30
C VAL A 53 -3.79 -4.52 7.28
N THR A 54 -4.91 -4.35 6.57
CA THR A 54 -5.33 -5.28 5.53
C THR A 54 -4.30 -5.38 4.40
N LEU A 55 -3.74 -4.25 3.95
CA LEU A 55 -2.68 -4.23 2.93
C LEU A 55 -1.40 -4.89 3.45
N ALA A 56 -1.00 -4.60 4.69
CA ALA A 56 0.16 -5.19 5.34
C ALA A 56 0.01 -6.73 5.41
N GLN A 57 -1.15 -7.22 5.83
CA GLN A 57 -1.45 -8.65 5.87
C GLN A 57 -1.48 -9.28 4.48
N PHE A 58 -2.11 -8.61 3.50
CA PHE A 58 -2.21 -9.08 2.13
C PHE A 58 -0.84 -9.24 1.45
N TYR A 59 0.01 -8.23 1.58
CA TYR A 59 1.38 -8.26 1.05
C TYR A 59 2.36 -9.02 1.96
N ASN A 60 1.90 -9.50 3.11
CA ASN A 60 2.69 -10.16 4.13
C ASN A 60 3.94 -9.34 4.52
N VAL A 61 3.73 -8.02 4.72
CA VAL A 61 4.74 -7.04 5.15
C VAL A 61 4.30 -6.33 6.42
N SER A 62 5.23 -5.73 7.15
CA SER A 62 4.92 -4.90 8.31
C SER A 62 4.33 -3.54 7.91
N THR A 63 3.45 -2.97 8.74
CA THR A 63 2.93 -1.61 8.51
C THR A 63 4.04 -0.56 8.51
N ASP A 64 5.09 -0.76 9.30
CA ASP A 64 6.30 0.07 9.29
C ASP A 64 7.00 0.07 7.93
N TYR A 65 6.96 -1.07 7.22
CA TYR A 65 7.46 -1.15 5.86
C TYR A 65 6.55 -0.35 4.93
N LEU A 66 5.23 -0.46 5.02
CA LEU A 66 4.35 0.37 4.19
C LEU A 66 4.59 1.87 4.44
N LEU A 67 4.66 2.27 5.71
CA LEU A 67 4.85 3.66 6.14
C LEU A 67 6.28 4.20 5.90
N CYS A 68 7.13 3.46 5.21
CA CYS A 68 8.51 3.86 4.93
C CYS A 68 9.35 4.15 6.20
N LEU A 69 8.94 3.60 7.35
CA LEU A 69 9.67 3.68 8.62
C LEU A 69 10.83 2.67 8.65
N THR A 70 10.70 1.58 7.88
CA THR A 70 11.74 0.57 7.70
C THR A 70 11.82 0.10 6.24
N GLU A 71 12.99 -0.39 5.85
CA GLU A 71 13.20 -1.11 4.59
C GLU A 71 13.06 -2.62 4.75
N ILE A 72 12.87 -3.08 6.00
CA ILE A 72 12.73 -4.48 6.34
C ILE A 72 11.26 -4.88 6.17
N LYS A 73 11.00 -5.84 5.29
CA LYS A 73 9.63 -6.35 5.02
C LYS A 73 9.04 -7.15 6.19
N LYS A 74 9.84 -7.50 7.21
CA LYS A 74 9.46 -8.37 8.33
C LYS A 74 10.14 -7.95 9.62
#